data_AF-A0A7C2GY03-F1
#
_entry.id   AF-A0A7C2GY03-F1
#
_cell.length_a   1.000
_cell.length_b   1.000
_cell.length_c   1.000
_cell.angle_alpha   90.00
_cell.angle_beta   90.00
_cell.angle_gamma   90.00
#
_symmetry.space_group_name_H-M   'P 1'
#
loop_
_entity.id
_entity.type
_entity.pdbx_description
1 polymer ?
#
loop_
_entity_poly.entity_id
_entity_poly.type
_entity_poly.pdbx_seq_one_letter_code
_entity_poly.pdbx_strand_id
1 'polypeptide(L)'
;MRHMTRLGIILLVIGLSFLTGTVYRSFSPDSFSYGDMNFLPLNPHSWNNNNQTIKWTPNFWAPRDLRMEVATNASVDVYILDAEGMRLWNHDGTLNPIWAFKNVTQQIFTLQIPVRGEYAFLLYNPTDSSVGYEIHSTLHGYEKDLLWTSITFILTGFIITVTSFLIPWKAQKLFVHTIN
;
A
#
# COMPACT_ATOMS: atom_id res chain seq x y z
N MET A 1 -20.36 -34.91 -2.70
CA MET A 1 -19.99 -34.31 -4.02
C MET A 1 -20.57 -32.91 -4.20
N ARG A 2 -21.90 -32.72 -4.09
CA ARG A 2 -22.56 -31.40 -4.21
C ARG A 2 -21.99 -30.31 -3.28
N HIS A 3 -21.54 -30.69 -2.08
CA HIS A 3 -20.92 -29.77 -1.12
C HIS A 3 -19.52 -29.28 -1.55
N MET A 4 -18.69 -30.14 -2.16
CA MET A 4 -17.35 -29.76 -2.64
C MET A 4 -17.44 -28.84 -3.86
N THR A 5 -18.35 -29.14 -4.80
CA THR A 5 -18.65 -28.26 -5.94
C THR A 5 -19.17 -26.90 -5.47
N ARG A 6 -20.07 -26.88 -4.47
CA ARG A 6 -20.55 -25.62 -3.87
C ARG A 6 -19.42 -24.81 -3.26
N LEU A 7 -18.50 -25.45 -2.53
CA LEU A 7 -17.33 -24.79 -1.95
C LEU A 7 -16.42 -24.22 -3.03
N GLY A 8 -16.14 -24.98 -4.10
CA GLY A 8 -15.38 -24.49 -5.24
C GLY A 8 -16.01 -23.26 -5.91
N ILE A 9 -17.33 -23.28 -6.13
CA ILE A 9 -18.08 -22.13 -6.67
C ILE A 9 -18.02 -20.93 -5.73
N ILE A 10 -18.18 -21.12 -4.41
CA ILE A 10 -18.08 -20.03 -3.44
C ILE A 10 -16.69 -19.38 -3.49
N LEU A 11 -15.62 -20.18 -3.55
CA LEU A 11 -14.25 -19.66 -3.67
C LEU A 11 -14.05 -18.88 -4.98
N LEU A 12 -14.61 -19.35 -6.09
CA LEU A 12 -14.59 -18.62 -7.36
C LEU A 12 -15.29 -17.26 -7.24
N VAL A 13 -16.47 -17.21 -6.62
CA VAL A 13 -17.21 -15.95 -6.41
C VAL A 13 -16.40 -14.99 -5.54
N ILE A 14 -15.85 -15.47 -4.42
CA ILE A 14 -14.97 -14.66 -3.54
C ILE A 14 -13.77 -14.12 -4.32
N GLY A 15 -13.10 -14.97 -5.09
CA GLY A 15 -11.95 -14.57 -5.89
C GLY A 15 -12.30 -13.53 -6.96
N LEU A 16 -13.44 -13.67 -7.63
CA LEU A 16 -13.94 -12.67 -8.58
C LEU A 16 -14.30 -11.35 -7.89
N SER A 17 -14.87 -11.38 -6.68
CA SER A 17 -15.13 -10.17 -5.90
C SER A 17 -13.83 -9.42 -5.57
N PHE A 18 -12.77 -10.13 -5.18
CA PHE A 18 -11.45 -9.50 -4.99
C PHE A 18 -10.86 -8.95 -6.30
N LEU A 19 -11.12 -9.59 -7.45
CA LEU A 19 -10.69 -9.08 -8.75
C LEU A 19 -11.38 -7.75 -9.08
N THR A 20 -12.70 -7.66 -8.87
CA THR A 20 -13.43 -6.40 -9.04
C THR A 20 -12.92 -5.33 -8.08
N GLY A 21 -12.64 -5.69 -6.82
CA GLY A 21 -12.03 -4.79 -5.85
C GLY A 21 -10.65 -4.29 -6.28
N THR A 22 -9.84 -5.16 -6.90
CA THR A 22 -8.54 -4.79 -7.48
C THR A 22 -8.69 -3.70 -8.53
N VAL A 23 -9.60 -3.89 -9.49
CA VAL A 23 -9.85 -2.91 -10.56
C VAL A 23 -10.30 -1.57 -9.99
N TYR A 24 -11.26 -1.58 -9.06
CA TYR A 24 -11.72 -0.35 -8.40
C TYR A 24 -10.57 0.38 -7.71
N ARG A 25 -9.73 -0.36 -6.99
CA ARG A 25 -8.60 0.21 -6.25
C ARG A 25 -7.51 0.80 -7.15
N SER A 26 -7.28 0.20 -8.33
CA SER A 26 -6.33 0.74 -9.31
C SER A 26 -6.73 2.12 -9.84
N PHE A 27 -8.03 2.42 -9.87
CA PHE A 27 -8.53 3.74 -10.30
C PHE A 27 -8.62 4.77 -9.17
N SER A 28 -8.75 4.30 -7.93
CA SER A 28 -8.89 5.14 -6.75
C SER A 28 -7.81 4.76 -5.74
N PRO A 29 -6.53 5.15 -5.95
CA PRO A 29 -5.43 4.87 -5.03
C PRO A 29 -5.61 5.65 -3.71
N ASP A 30 -4.94 5.23 -2.63
CA ASP A 30 -5.10 5.91 -1.34
C ASP A 30 -4.16 7.09 -1.40
N SER A 31 -4.75 8.27 -1.50
CA SER A 31 -4.01 9.52 -1.48
C SER A 31 -4.35 10.31 -0.23
N PHE A 32 -3.34 11.03 0.25
CA PHE A 32 -3.50 12.03 1.28
C PHE A 32 -2.70 13.26 0.86
N SER A 33 -3.18 14.43 1.25
CA SER A 33 -2.47 15.69 1.08
C SER A 33 -2.26 16.35 2.44
N TYR A 34 -1.13 17.00 2.62
CA TYR A 34 -0.80 17.77 3.81
C TYR A 34 -0.09 19.06 3.43
N GLY A 35 -0.31 20.10 4.23
CA GLY A 35 0.14 21.45 3.92
C GLY A 35 -0.86 22.18 3.03
N ASP A 36 -0.63 23.47 2.88
CA ASP A 36 -1.36 24.33 1.96
C ASP A 36 -0.38 25.41 1.54
N MET A 37 -0.05 25.48 0.24
CA MET A 37 0.84 26.52 -0.26
C MET A 37 0.31 27.94 0.02
N ASN A 38 -1.00 28.09 0.26
CA ASN A 38 -1.68 29.37 0.46
C ASN A 38 -1.81 29.78 1.94
N PHE A 39 -1.57 28.88 2.91
CA PHE A 39 -1.63 29.19 4.34
C PHE A 39 -0.25 29.13 4.98
N LEU A 40 0.20 30.28 5.51
CA LEU A 40 1.60 30.56 5.78
C LEU A 40 2.24 29.72 6.95
N PRO A 41 3.53 29.35 6.81
CA PRO A 41 3.91 27.93 6.61
C PRO A 41 5.38 27.62 7.01
N LEU A 42 5.67 26.64 7.85
CA LEU A 42 7.08 26.25 8.18
C LEU A 42 8.07 27.43 8.43
N ASN A 43 8.16 27.90 9.68
CA ASN A 43 9.00 29.07 10.04
C ASN A 43 10.48 28.90 9.61
N PRO A 44 11.22 30.01 9.43
CA PRO A 44 12.67 29.98 9.19
C PRO A 44 13.40 29.11 10.21
N HIS A 45 14.38 28.33 9.75
CA HIS A 45 15.20 27.45 10.58
C HIS A 45 14.41 26.56 11.54
N SER A 46 13.24 26.09 11.09
CA SER A 46 12.32 25.31 11.92
C SER A 46 11.82 24.05 11.24
N TRP A 47 11.34 23.13 12.08
CA TRP A 47 10.68 21.90 11.69
C TRP A 47 9.18 22.10 11.59
N ASN A 48 8.50 21.23 10.84
CA ASN A 48 7.05 21.22 10.84
C ASN A 48 6.54 20.78 12.22
N ASN A 49 5.82 21.66 12.92
CA ASN A 49 5.25 21.34 14.23
C ASN A 49 4.21 20.21 14.18
N ASN A 50 3.67 19.93 13.00
CA ASN A 50 2.76 18.83 12.75
C ASN A 50 3.58 17.60 12.36
N ASN A 51 4.05 16.83 13.34
CA ASN A 51 4.55 15.46 13.13
C ASN A 51 3.39 14.60 12.61
N GLN A 52 3.12 14.67 11.30
CA GLN A 52 2.06 13.89 10.68
C GLN A 52 2.59 12.48 10.46
N THR A 53 2.19 11.59 11.37
CA THR A 53 2.43 10.17 11.27
C THR A 53 1.39 9.54 10.37
N ILE A 54 1.86 8.81 9.38
CA ILE A 54 1.03 8.02 8.50
C ILE A 54 1.11 6.61 9.00
N LYS A 55 -0.04 6.09 9.39
CA LYS A 55 -0.17 4.70 9.81
C LYS A 55 -0.43 3.87 8.57
N TRP A 56 0.53 3.02 8.25
CA TRP A 56 0.38 2.08 7.15
C TRP A 56 -0.31 0.86 7.71
N THR A 57 -1.58 0.71 7.36
CA THR A 57 -2.38 -0.41 7.86
C THR A 57 -1.76 -1.74 7.41
N PRO A 58 -1.84 -2.77 8.26
CA PRO A 58 -1.25 -4.07 7.97
C PRO A 58 -2.09 -4.80 6.92
N ASN A 59 -1.86 -4.52 5.65
CA ASN A 59 -2.39 -5.31 4.54
C ASN A 59 -1.38 -6.39 4.13
N PHE A 60 -1.87 -7.51 3.57
CA PHE A 60 -1.19 -8.81 3.61
C PHE A 60 0.17 -8.93 2.90
N TRP A 61 0.55 -8.05 1.97
CA TRP A 61 1.85 -8.16 1.26
C TRP A 61 2.61 -6.83 1.22
N ALA A 62 3.93 -6.91 1.46
CA ALA A 62 4.90 -5.81 1.37
C ALA A 62 6.03 -6.27 0.44
N PRO A 63 6.78 -5.38 -0.25
CA PRO A 63 6.81 -3.91 -0.13
C PRO A 63 5.70 -3.18 -0.91
N ARG A 64 5.54 -1.89 -0.62
CA ARG A 64 4.58 -0.98 -1.29
C ARG A 64 5.28 0.22 -1.90
N ASP A 65 4.64 0.83 -2.89
CA ASP A 65 5.20 1.99 -3.58
C ASP A 65 4.50 3.26 -3.04
N LEU A 66 5.29 4.19 -2.54
CA LEU A 66 4.88 5.54 -2.15
C LEU A 66 5.27 6.50 -3.27
N ARG A 67 4.29 7.15 -3.88
CA ARG A 67 4.53 8.32 -4.73
C ARG A 67 4.28 9.57 -3.90
N MET A 68 5.32 10.32 -3.62
CA MET A 68 5.22 11.61 -2.94
C MET A 68 5.47 12.74 -3.94
N GLU A 69 4.64 13.75 -3.92
CA GLU A 69 4.82 14.99 -4.66
C GLU A 69 4.93 16.11 -3.65
N VAL A 70 6.07 16.81 -3.67
CA VAL A 70 6.36 17.95 -2.80
C VAL A 70 6.36 19.19 -3.67
N ALA A 71 5.61 20.19 -3.26
CA ALA A 71 5.57 21.52 -3.87
C ALA A 71 5.75 22.58 -2.79
N THR A 72 6.78 23.40 -2.93
CA THR A 72 7.09 24.49 -2.01
C THR A 72 7.46 25.77 -2.76
N ASN A 73 7.26 26.92 -2.13
CA ASN A 73 7.60 28.21 -2.73
C ASN A 73 9.08 28.61 -2.55
N ALA A 74 9.81 27.90 -1.69
CA ALA A 74 11.27 27.96 -1.56
C ALA A 74 11.83 26.60 -1.12
N SER A 75 13.15 26.44 -1.18
CA SER A 75 13.79 25.14 -0.92
C SER A 75 13.64 24.69 0.54
N VAL A 76 13.18 23.46 0.73
CA VAL A 76 13.07 22.78 2.04
C VAL A 76 13.86 21.46 2.03
N ASP A 77 14.20 20.98 3.22
CA ASP A 77 14.68 19.61 3.37
C ASP A 77 13.52 18.72 3.82
N VAL A 78 13.40 17.53 3.20
CA VAL A 78 12.36 16.54 3.48
C VAL A 78 13.01 15.27 4.00
N TYR A 79 12.54 14.81 5.17
CA TYR A 79 13.03 13.62 5.83
C TYR A 79 11.87 12.67 6.10
N ILE A 80 12.09 11.39 5.87
CA ILE A 80 11.12 10.34 6.15
C ILE A 80 11.70 9.47 7.25
N LEU A 81 10.93 9.32 8.32
CA LEU A 81 11.28 8.51 9.48
C LEU A 81 10.44 7.24 9.51
N ASP A 82 11.05 6.11 9.83
CA ASP A 82 10.32 4.91 10.24
C ASP A 82 10.01 4.93 11.74
N ALA A 83 9.46 3.85 12.27
CA ALA A 83 9.11 3.74 13.68
C ALA A 83 10.29 4.03 14.64
N GLU A 84 11.49 3.57 14.30
CA GLU A 84 12.67 3.79 15.13
C GLU A 84 13.20 5.21 14.99
N GLY A 85 13.24 5.75 13.75
CA GLY A 85 13.57 7.15 13.51
C GLY A 85 12.65 8.11 14.26
N MET A 86 11.34 7.83 14.28
CA MET A 86 10.37 8.61 15.06
C MET A 86 10.62 8.49 16.57
N ARG A 87 10.95 7.29 17.06
CA ARG A 87 11.26 7.08 18.48
C ARG A 87 12.47 7.91 18.90
N LEU A 88 13.54 7.90 18.10
CA LEU A 88 14.75 8.68 18.32
C LEU A 88 14.46 10.19 18.28
N TRP A 89 13.77 10.64 17.24
CA TRP A 89 13.38 12.04 17.09
C TRP A 89 12.58 12.56 18.29
N ASN A 90 11.58 11.80 18.74
CA ASN A 90 10.74 12.20 19.87
C ASN A 90 11.44 12.10 21.23
N HIS A 91 12.43 11.21 21.38
CA HIS A 91 13.11 10.97 22.66
C HIS A 91 14.23 11.98 22.93
N ASP A 92 15.11 12.20 21.96
CA ASP A 92 16.30 13.03 22.14
C ASP A 92 16.59 13.99 20.97
N GLY A 93 15.68 14.09 19.99
CA GLY A 93 15.86 14.95 18.81
C GLY A 93 16.86 14.39 17.81
N THR A 94 17.29 13.13 17.93
CA THR A 94 18.20 12.52 16.96
C THR A 94 17.48 12.26 15.64
N LEU A 95 18.00 12.88 14.57
CA LEU A 95 17.50 12.68 13.22
C LEU A 95 18.12 11.42 12.61
N ASN A 96 17.31 10.36 12.52
CA ASN A 96 17.70 9.10 11.86
C ASN A 96 16.69 8.73 10.76
N PRO A 97 16.79 9.36 9.58
CA PRO A 97 15.83 9.17 8.50
C PRO A 97 16.22 7.98 7.62
N ILE A 98 15.21 7.27 7.14
CA ILE A 98 15.39 6.24 6.10
C ILE A 98 15.55 6.85 4.71
N TRP A 99 14.99 8.05 4.50
CA TRP A 99 15.20 8.86 3.31
C TRP A 99 15.35 10.33 3.68
N ALA A 100 16.30 10.99 3.03
CA ALA A 100 16.56 12.41 3.20
C ALA A 100 16.75 13.06 1.82
N PHE A 101 15.99 14.12 1.57
CA PHE A 101 16.04 14.92 0.36
C PHE A 101 16.30 16.35 0.75
N LYS A 102 17.35 16.96 0.19
CA LYS A 102 17.74 18.32 0.52
C LYS A 102 17.44 19.28 -0.62
N ASN A 103 17.18 20.53 -0.29
CA ASN A 103 16.90 21.61 -1.25
C ASN A 103 15.75 21.28 -2.23
N VAL A 104 14.68 20.70 -1.71
CA VAL A 104 13.47 20.36 -2.49
C VAL A 104 12.62 21.60 -2.66
N THR A 105 12.31 21.96 -3.91
CA THR A 105 11.33 23.01 -4.23
C THR A 105 10.08 22.43 -4.87
N GLN A 106 10.24 21.68 -5.96
CA GLN A 106 9.15 20.93 -6.56
C GLN A 106 9.68 19.62 -7.10
N GLN A 107 9.24 18.51 -6.53
CA GLN A 107 9.74 17.19 -6.91
C GLN A 107 8.75 16.07 -6.63
N ILE A 108 8.75 15.08 -7.52
CA ILE A 108 8.04 13.82 -7.35
C ILE A 108 9.05 12.72 -7.01
N PHE A 109 8.82 12.03 -5.90
CA PHE A 109 9.60 10.89 -5.44
C PHE A 109 8.75 9.62 -5.54
N THR A 110 9.36 8.55 -6.02
CA THR A 110 8.79 7.20 -5.95
C THR A 110 9.68 6.36 -5.04
N LEU A 111 9.16 6.00 -3.88
CA LEU A 111 9.88 5.33 -2.81
C LEU A 111 9.26 3.97 -2.55
N GLN A 112 10.11 2.96 -2.32
CA GLN A 112 9.65 1.64 -1.93
C GLN A 112 9.65 1.54 -0.41
N ILE A 113 8.49 1.32 0.19
CA ILE A 113 8.33 1.14 1.63
C ILE A 113 8.80 -0.27 2.02
N PRO A 114 9.92 -0.41 2.76
CA PRO A 114 10.57 -1.70 2.96
C PRO A 114 9.84 -2.57 3.99
N VAL A 115 9.24 -1.95 5.01
CA VAL A 115 8.57 -2.63 6.12
C VAL A 115 7.20 -2.02 6.40
N ARG A 116 6.33 -2.78 7.06
CA ARG A 116 5.05 -2.23 7.52
C ARG A 116 5.27 -1.46 8.81
N GLY A 117 4.57 -0.36 8.97
CA GLY A 117 4.65 0.40 10.21
C GLY A 117 4.13 1.81 10.05
N GLU A 118 4.40 2.63 11.06
CA GLU A 118 4.12 4.05 11.01
C GLU A 118 5.33 4.77 10.44
N TYR A 119 5.09 5.77 9.58
CA TYR A 119 6.14 6.61 9.01
C TYR A 119 5.76 8.08 9.20
N ALA A 120 6.74 8.94 9.48
CA ALA A 120 6.52 10.38 9.58
C ALA A 120 7.26 11.13 8.47
N PHE A 121 6.64 12.23 8.04
CA PHE A 121 7.25 13.22 7.15
C PHE A 121 7.66 14.44 7.96
N LEU A 122 8.97 14.67 8.03
CA LEU A 122 9.55 15.86 8.63
C LEU A 122 10.02 16.79 7.54
N LEU A 123 9.66 18.07 7.65
CA LEU A 123 10.16 19.13 6.79
C LEU A 123 10.98 20.08 7.64
N TYR A 124 12.13 20.46 7.13
CA TYR A 124 12.95 21.52 7.70
C TYR A 124 13.09 22.66 6.71
N ASN A 125 12.89 23.88 7.18
CA ASN A 125 13.13 25.08 6.40
C ASN A 125 14.54 25.61 6.70
N PRO A 126 15.52 25.47 5.78
CA PRO A 126 16.86 26.00 5.97
C PRO A 126 16.99 27.50 5.65
N THR A 127 15.91 28.16 5.20
CA THR A 127 15.94 29.55 4.73
C THR A 127 15.60 30.55 5.83
N ASP A 128 15.91 31.82 5.58
CA ASP A 128 15.62 32.94 6.49
C ASP A 128 14.18 33.47 6.38
N SER A 129 13.36 32.89 5.50
CA SER A 129 11.96 33.27 5.26
C SER A 129 11.00 32.10 5.47
N SER A 130 9.75 32.34 5.83
CA SER A 130 8.77 31.26 5.96
C SER A 130 8.41 30.65 4.61
N VAL A 131 8.18 29.33 4.55
CA VAL A 131 8.09 28.56 3.29
C VAL A 131 6.80 27.77 3.17
N GLY A 132 5.99 28.15 2.18
CA GLY A 132 4.74 27.49 1.80
C GLY A 132 5.07 26.10 1.32
N TYR A 133 4.36 25.10 1.82
CA TYR A 133 4.55 23.71 1.38
C TYR A 133 3.21 23.00 1.23
N GLU A 134 3.19 22.09 0.26
CA GLU A 134 2.16 21.11 0.05
C GLU A 134 2.84 19.79 -0.31
N ILE A 135 2.43 18.71 0.35
CA ILE A 135 2.86 17.36 0.05
C ILE A 135 1.62 16.54 -0.25
N HIS A 136 1.54 16.07 -1.49
CA HIS A 136 0.63 15.02 -1.87
C HIS A 136 1.36 13.69 -1.80
N SER A 137 0.67 12.66 -1.39
CA SER A 137 1.25 11.33 -1.36
C SER A 137 0.21 10.30 -1.69
N THR A 138 0.59 9.36 -2.53
CA THR A 138 -0.26 8.35 -3.10
C THR A 138 0.37 6.99 -2.84
N LEU A 139 -0.42 6.07 -2.29
CA LEU A 139 0.00 4.72 -1.95
C LEU A 139 -0.45 3.75 -3.02
N HIS A 140 0.50 2.93 -3.47
CA HIS A 140 0.29 1.86 -4.43
C HIS A 140 0.77 0.53 -3.86
N GLY A 141 0.18 -0.56 -4.32
CA GLY A 141 0.53 -1.93 -3.98
C GLY A 141 -0.60 -2.73 -3.34
N TYR A 142 -1.65 -2.10 -2.78
CA TYR A 142 -2.79 -2.85 -2.24
C TYR A 142 -3.57 -3.59 -3.33
N GLU A 143 -3.64 -3.01 -4.53
CA GLU A 143 -4.15 -3.64 -5.73
C GLU A 143 -3.39 -4.92 -6.08
N LYS A 144 -2.06 -4.97 -5.86
CA LYS A 144 -1.26 -6.18 -6.07
C LYS A 144 -1.65 -7.26 -5.05
N ASP A 145 -1.87 -6.90 -3.78
CA ASP A 145 -2.30 -7.84 -2.73
C ASP A 145 -3.67 -8.45 -3.04
N LEU A 146 -4.62 -7.61 -3.48
CA LEU A 146 -5.96 -8.03 -3.87
C LEU A 146 -5.92 -8.94 -5.09
N LEU A 147 -5.04 -8.65 -6.06
CA LEU A 147 -4.85 -9.48 -7.25
C LEU A 147 -4.34 -10.88 -6.89
N TRP A 148 -3.28 -10.97 -6.07
CA TRP A 148 -2.74 -12.26 -5.63
C TRP A 148 -3.74 -13.08 -4.81
N THR A 149 -4.50 -12.39 -3.95
CA THR A 149 -5.58 -13.01 -3.19
C THR A 149 -6.65 -13.55 -4.13
N SER A 150 -7.09 -12.73 -5.10
CA SER A 150 -8.05 -13.12 -6.12
C SER A 150 -7.61 -14.36 -6.90
N ILE A 151 -6.38 -14.35 -7.42
CA ILE A 151 -5.80 -15.48 -8.18
C ILE A 151 -5.82 -16.75 -7.33
N THR A 152 -5.42 -16.67 -6.06
CA THR A 152 -5.37 -17.82 -5.14
C THR A 152 -6.76 -18.43 -4.95
N PHE A 153 -7.78 -17.60 -4.69
CA PHE A 153 -9.16 -18.06 -4.53
C PHE A 153 -9.73 -18.64 -5.82
N ILE A 154 -9.48 -18.01 -6.98
CA ILE A 154 -9.94 -18.48 -8.28
C ILE A 154 -9.33 -19.84 -8.62
N LEU A 155 -8.00 -19.97 -8.52
CA LEU A 155 -7.30 -21.22 -8.83
C LEU A 155 -7.74 -22.35 -7.90
N THR A 156 -7.82 -22.09 -6.59
CA THR A 156 -8.27 -23.08 -5.61
C THR A 156 -9.71 -23.51 -5.87
N GLY A 157 -10.61 -22.56 -6.10
CA GLY A 157 -12.01 -22.82 -6.42
C GLY A 157 -12.18 -23.61 -7.72
N PHE A 158 -11.38 -23.28 -8.75
CA PHE A 158 -11.36 -23.99 -10.03
C PHE A 158 -10.91 -25.44 -9.86
N ILE A 159 -9.76 -25.68 -9.20
CA ILE A 159 -9.23 -27.02 -8.95
C ILE A 159 -10.25 -27.88 -8.19
N ILE A 160 -10.85 -27.35 -7.12
CA ILE A 160 -11.86 -28.08 -6.32
C ILE A 160 -13.08 -28.40 -7.17
N THR A 161 -13.55 -27.47 -7.99
CA THR A 161 -14.71 -27.67 -8.85
C THR A 161 -14.44 -28.75 -9.90
N VAL A 162 -13.30 -28.66 -10.61
CA VAL A 162 -12.91 -29.61 -11.67
C VAL A 162 -12.66 -31.01 -11.11
N THR A 163 -11.90 -31.13 -10.02
CA THR A 163 -11.64 -32.43 -9.38
C THR A 163 -12.92 -33.08 -8.86
N SER A 164 -13.82 -32.29 -8.27
CA SER A 164 -15.13 -32.78 -7.82
C SER A 164 -16.02 -33.31 -8.94
N PHE A 165 -15.84 -32.82 -10.18
CA PHE A 165 -16.55 -33.30 -11.37
C PHE A 165 -15.85 -34.49 -12.05
N LEU A 166 -14.52 -34.51 -12.11
CA LEU A 166 -13.76 -35.54 -12.84
C LEU A 166 -13.60 -36.85 -12.06
N ILE A 167 -13.46 -36.81 -10.74
CA ILE A 167 -13.34 -37.98 -9.88
C ILE A 167 -14.58 -38.92 -10.01
N PRO A 168 -15.83 -38.45 -9.92
CA PRO A 168 -16.99 -39.32 -10.12
C PRO A 168 -17.11 -39.85 -11.56
N TRP A 169 -16.72 -39.06 -12.56
CA TRP A 169 -16.78 -39.48 -13.96
C TRP A 169 -15.82 -40.65 -14.25
N LYS A 170 -14.61 -40.62 -13.69
CA LYS A 170 -13.66 -41.75 -13.77
C LYS A 170 -14.14 -42.97 -12.96
N ALA A 171 -14.71 -42.76 -11.78
CA ALA A 171 -15.25 -43.86 -10.96
C ALA A 171 -16.44 -44.57 -11.64
N GLN A 172 -17.32 -43.83 -12.32
CA GLN A 172 -18.41 -44.40 -13.11
C GLN A 172 -17.90 -45.21 -14.32
N LYS A 173 -16.87 -44.72 -15.03
CA LYS A 173 -16.27 -45.47 -16.15
C LYS A 173 -15.59 -46.79 -15.71
N LEU A 174 -14.92 -46.80 -14.56
CA LEU A 174 -14.30 -48.01 -13.99
C LEU A 174 -15.37 -49.05 -13.61
N PHE A 175 -16.49 -48.63 -13.04
CA PHE A 175 -17.60 -49.53 -12.72
C PHE A 175 -18.24 -50.17 -13.95
N VAL A 176 -18.40 -49.42 -15.04
CA VAL A 176 -18.96 -49.93 -16.30
C VAL A 176 -18.03 -50.94 -16.98
N HIS A 177 -16.71 -50.83 -16.80
CA HIS A 177 -15.75 -51.79 -17.38
C HIS A 177 -15.52 -53.07 -16.55
N THR A 178 -15.98 -53.13 -15.30
CA THR A 178 -15.77 -54.31 -14.43
C THR A 178 -16.97 -55.27 -14.45
N ILE A 179 -18.07 -54.91 -15.12
CA ILE A 179 -19.33 -55.70 -15.17
C ILE A 179 -19.55 -56.36 -16.56
N ASN A 180 -18.58 -56.26 -17.47
CA ASN A 180 -18.55 -57.06 -18.71
C ASN A 180 -17.45 -58.11 -18.62
#